data_AF-A0A3L9GDK5-F1
#
_entry.id   AF-A0A3L9GDK5-F1
#
_cell.length_a   1.000
_cell.length_b   1.000
_cell.length_c   1.000
_cell.angle_alpha   90.00
_cell.angle_beta   90.00
_cell.angle_gamma   90.00
#
_symmetry.space_group_name_H-M   'P 1'
#
loop_
_entity.id
_entity.type
_entity.pdbx_description
1 polymer ?
#
loop_
_entity_poly.entity_id
_entity_poly.type
_entity_poly.pdbx_seq_one_letter_code
_entity_poly.pdbx_strand_id
1 'polypeptide(L)'
;LHGCIIRRNALVGMNAVVMDGAVIGENSIVGASAFVKAKAEMPANYLIVGSPAKAIRELSEQELAWKKQGTHEYQVLVTRCKLTLHQVEPLREVEPGRQRLVFDENLRPKQ
;
A
#
# COMPACT_ATOMS: atom_id res chain seq x y z
N LEU A 1 1.25 -2.52 11.37
CA LEU A 1 0.50 -3.73 11.76
C LEU A 1 0.93 -4.11 13.15
N HIS A 2 -0.01 -4.41 14.06
CA HIS A 2 0.30 -4.76 15.44
C HIS A 2 -0.60 -5.92 15.87
N GLY A 3 -0.04 -7.13 16.04
CA GLY A 3 -0.77 -8.30 16.57
C GLY A 3 -2.04 -8.73 15.81
N CYS A 4 -2.21 -8.38 14.54
CA CYS A 4 -3.43 -8.60 13.77
C CYS A 4 -3.32 -9.77 12.77
N ILE A 5 -4.46 -10.25 12.26
CA ILE A 5 -4.56 -11.29 11.23
C ILE A 5 -5.00 -10.63 9.91
N ILE A 6 -4.11 -10.65 8.93
CA ILE A 6 -4.40 -10.20 7.56
C ILE A 6 -4.64 -11.45 6.70
N ARG A 7 -5.87 -11.65 6.23
CA ARG A 7 -6.22 -12.82 5.40
C ARG A 7 -5.67 -12.67 3.98
N ARG A 8 -5.75 -13.77 3.23
CA ARG A 8 -5.22 -13.89 1.87
C ARG A 8 -5.65 -12.71 1.00
N ASN A 9 -4.69 -12.18 0.24
CA ASN A 9 -4.95 -11.16 -0.76
C ASN A 9 -5.64 -9.88 -0.22
N ALA A 10 -5.64 -9.61 1.08
CA ALA A 10 -6.02 -8.30 1.59
C ALA A 10 -4.96 -7.24 1.21
N LEU A 11 -5.37 -5.99 1.08
CA LEU A 11 -4.50 -4.84 0.86
C LEU A 11 -4.56 -3.93 2.09
N VAL A 12 -3.39 -3.54 2.60
CA VAL A 12 -3.29 -2.56 3.66
C VAL A 12 -2.72 -1.27 3.07
N GLY A 13 -3.55 -0.24 3.00
CA GLY A 13 -3.19 1.06 2.47
C GLY A 13 -2.05 1.69 3.25
N MET A 14 -1.29 2.54 2.56
CA MET A 14 -0.17 3.26 3.17
C MET A 14 -0.61 4.01 4.43
N ASN A 15 0.26 4.00 5.45
CA ASN A 15 0.02 4.66 6.74
C ASN A 15 -1.22 4.15 7.52
N ALA A 16 -1.83 3.03 7.14
CA ALA A 16 -2.89 2.42 7.94
C ALA A 16 -2.32 1.76 9.21
N VAL A 17 -3.08 1.86 10.30
CA VAL A 17 -2.78 1.24 11.59
C VAL A 17 -3.84 0.18 11.88
N VAL A 18 -3.39 -1.05 12.10
CA VAL A 18 -4.25 -2.20 12.42
C VAL A 18 -3.77 -2.79 13.74
N MET A 19 -4.66 -2.76 14.74
CA MET A 19 -4.39 -3.09 16.14
C MET A 19 -4.59 -4.58 16.47
N ASP A 20 -4.22 -4.95 17.70
CA ASP A 20 -4.15 -6.34 18.19
C ASP A 20 -5.44 -7.13 18.04
N GLY A 21 -5.31 -8.37 17.57
CA GLY A 21 -6.44 -9.28 17.40
C GLY A 21 -7.44 -8.88 16.32
N ALA A 22 -7.21 -7.78 15.59
CA ALA A 22 -8.07 -7.44 14.46
C ALA A 22 -7.90 -8.46 13.33
N VAL A 23 -9.00 -8.80 12.65
CA VAL A 23 -9.02 -9.72 11.51
C VAL A 23 -9.50 -8.96 10.28
N ILE A 24 -8.66 -8.88 9.26
CA ILE A 24 -9.02 -8.32 7.96
C ILE A 24 -9.35 -9.47 7.01
N GLY A 25 -10.60 -9.53 6.56
CA GLY A 25 -11.10 -10.54 5.62
C GLY A 25 -10.34 -10.60 4.30
N GLU A 26 -10.47 -11.73 3.61
CA GLU A 26 -9.78 -11.99 2.33
C GLU A 26 -10.22 -10.97 1.27
N ASN A 27 -9.28 -10.58 0.40
CA ASN A 27 -9.45 -9.57 -0.67
C ASN A 27 -9.83 -8.15 -0.21
N SER A 28 -10.05 -7.92 1.08
CA SER A 28 -10.48 -6.60 1.57
C SER A 28 -9.38 -5.55 1.41
N ILE A 29 -9.80 -4.31 1.20
CA ILE A 29 -8.93 -3.17 1.02
C ILE A 29 -9.09 -2.25 2.23
N VAL A 30 -8.05 -2.16 3.05
CA VAL A 30 -7.92 -1.15 4.09
C VAL A 30 -7.38 0.12 3.43
N GLY A 31 -8.13 1.21 3.48
CA GLY A 31 -7.74 2.49 2.89
C GLY A 31 -6.52 3.11 3.56
N ALA A 32 -5.89 4.05 2.85
CA ALA A 32 -4.77 4.81 3.39
C ALA A 32 -5.16 5.54 4.68
N SER A 33 -4.23 5.60 5.64
CA SER A 33 -4.42 6.25 6.95
C SER A 33 -5.64 5.77 7.76
N ALA A 34 -6.16 4.57 7.46
CA ALA A 34 -7.24 3.98 8.25
C ALA A 34 -6.74 3.47 9.61
N PHE A 35 -7.58 3.57 10.65
CA PHE A 35 -7.29 3.05 12.00
C PHE A 35 -8.26 1.93 12.38
N VAL A 36 -7.82 0.68 12.27
CA VAL A 36 -8.60 -0.51 12.63
C VAL A 36 -8.37 -0.83 14.11
N LYS A 37 -9.45 -0.78 14.90
CA LYS A 37 -9.43 -1.04 16.35
C LYS A 37 -9.06 -2.49 16.68
N ALA A 38 -8.57 -2.70 17.90
CA ALA A 38 -8.23 -4.02 18.41
C ALA A 38 -9.47 -4.93 18.40
N LYS A 39 -9.27 -6.22 18.09
CA LYS A 39 -10.30 -7.27 18.01
C LYS A 39 -11.41 -6.99 16.98
N ALA A 40 -11.22 -6.01 16.09
CA ALA A 40 -12.20 -5.73 15.04
C ALA A 40 -12.21 -6.85 13.99
N GLU A 41 -13.39 -7.36 13.66
CA GLU A 41 -13.57 -8.34 12.59
C GLU A 41 -14.13 -7.64 11.35
N MET A 42 -13.32 -7.56 10.30
CA MET A 42 -13.69 -6.96 9.04
C MET A 42 -14.03 -8.06 8.02
N PRO A 43 -15.15 -7.95 7.30
CA PRO A 43 -15.58 -8.96 6.33
C PRO A 43 -14.61 -9.07 5.15
N ALA A 44 -14.73 -10.15 4.38
CA ALA A 44 -14.01 -10.36 3.12
C ALA A 44 -14.63 -9.54 1.98
N ASN A 45 -13.81 -9.17 0.98
CA ASN A 45 -14.21 -8.40 -0.20
C ASN A 45 -14.79 -7.00 0.13
N TYR A 46 -14.36 -6.35 1.21
CA TYR A 46 -14.88 -5.03 1.61
C TYR A 46 -13.84 -3.91 1.50
N LEU A 47 -14.32 -2.72 1.20
CA LEU A 47 -13.59 -1.48 1.40
C LEU A 47 -13.72 -1.03 2.86
N ILE A 48 -12.59 -0.89 3.54
CA ILE A 48 -12.48 -0.56 4.97
C ILE A 48 -11.73 0.76 5.11
N VAL A 49 -12.38 1.82 5.59
CA VAL A 49 -11.80 3.17 5.61
C VAL A 49 -12.12 3.93 6.89
N GLY A 50 -11.33 4.96 7.17
CA GLY A 50 -11.56 5.93 8.25
C GLY A 50 -10.80 5.63 9.54
N SER A 51 -10.98 6.53 10.52
CA SER A 51 -10.42 6.41 11.87
C SER A 51 -11.49 6.84 12.88
N PRO A 52 -12.15 5.90 13.59
CA PRO A 52 -11.99 4.45 13.48
C PRO A 52 -12.52 3.90 12.16
N ALA A 53 -11.85 2.89 11.63
CA ALA A 53 -12.17 2.29 10.36
C ALA A 53 -13.49 1.52 10.39
N LYS A 54 -14.26 1.61 9.30
CA LYS A 54 -15.51 0.86 9.08
C LYS A 54 -15.47 0.17 7.73
N ALA A 55 -16.06 -1.02 7.65
CA ALA A 55 -16.35 -1.68 6.38
C ALA A 55 -17.58 -0.99 5.75
N ILE A 56 -17.35 -0.20 4.69
CA ILE A 56 -18.38 0.71 4.17
C ILE A 56 -19.18 0.14 3.00
N ARG A 57 -18.58 -0.77 2.22
CA ARG A 57 -19.22 -1.45 1.07
C ARG A 57 -18.38 -2.62 0.60
N GLU A 58 -19.02 -3.51 -0.15
CA GLU A 58 -18.33 -4.52 -0.95
C GLU A 58 -17.50 -3.88 -2.07
N LEU A 59 -16.45 -4.59 -2.47
CA LEU A 59 -15.60 -4.26 -3.60
C LEU A 59 -16.26 -4.76 -4.89
N SER A 60 -16.18 -3.94 -5.93
CA SER A 60 -16.57 -4.35 -7.27
C SER A 60 -15.59 -5.37 -7.85
N GLU A 61 -16.03 -6.12 -8.87
CA GLU A 61 -15.14 -7.03 -9.60
C GLU A 61 -13.93 -6.32 -10.20
N GLN A 62 -14.12 -5.08 -10.67
CA GLN A 62 -13.04 -4.26 -11.21
C GLN A 62 -12.01 -3.92 -10.14
N GLU A 63 -12.43 -3.56 -8.93
CA GLU A 63 -11.53 -3.28 -7.80
C GLU A 63 -10.76 -4.55 -7.38
N LEU A 64 -11.44 -5.70 -7.34
CA LEU A 64 -10.80 -6.99 -7.03
C LEU A 64 -9.76 -7.38 -8.09
N ALA A 65 -10.08 -7.20 -9.37
CA ALA A 65 -9.17 -7.48 -10.49
C ALA A 65 -7.96 -6.54 -10.48
N TRP A 66 -8.20 -5.23 -10.33
CA TRP A 66 -7.14 -4.23 -10.19
C TRP A 66 -6.20 -4.56 -9.03
N LYS A 67 -6.76 -4.91 -7.86
CA LYS A 67 -5.99 -5.27 -6.68
C LYS A 67 -5.11 -6.51 -6.91
N LYS A 68 -5.66 -7.55 -7.56
CA LYS A 68 -4.91 -8.77 -7.91
C LYS A 68 -3.75 -8.44 -8.85
N GLN A 69 -3.98 -7.60 -9.86
CA GLN A 69 -2.94 -7.15 -10.79
C GLN A 69 -1.85 -6.36 -10.07
N GLY A 70 -2.20 -5.39 -9.23
CA GLY A 70 -1.22 -4.64 -8.44
C GLY A 70 -0.40 -5.54 -7.50
N THR A 71 -1.01 -6.60 -6.95
CA THR A 71 -0.28 -7.59 -6.13
C THR A 71 0.76 -8.34 -6.97
N HIS A 72 0.39 -8.75 -8.19
CA HIS A 72 1.31 -9.40 -9.12
C HIS A 72 2.47 -8.47 -9.53
N GLU A 73 2.21 -7.18 -9.74
CA GLU A 73 3.26 -6.20 -10.05
C GLU A 73 4.33 -6.13 -8.95
N TYR A 74 3.93 -6.12 -7.67
CA TYR A 74 4.89 -6.16 -6.56
C TYR A 74 5.72 -7.45 -6.54
N GLN A 75 5.13 -8.59 -6.92
CA GLN A 75 5.89 -9.85 -7.05
C GLN A 75 6.91 -9.76 -8.18
N VAL A 76 6.53 -9.19 -9.33
CA VAL A 76 7.45 -8.93 -10.46
C VAL A 76 8.58 -7.99 -10.06
N LEU A 77 8.29 -6.92 -9.29
CA LEU A 77 9.30 -6.00 -8.78
C LEU A 77 10.33 -6.70 -7.90
N VAL A 78 9.90 -7.65 -7.04
CA VAL A 78 10.82 -8.46 -6.23
C VAL A 78 11.69 -9.34 -7.12
N THR A 79 11.12 -10.01 -8.12
CA THR A 79 11.90 -10.82 -9.07
C THR A 79 12.93 -9.96 -9.80
N ARG A 80 12.52 -8.80 -10.32
CA ARG A 80 13.42 -7.83 -10.97
C ARG A 80 14.54 -7.42 -10.02
N CYS A 81 14.21 -7.01 -8.79
CA CYS A 81 15.19 -6.64 -7.78
C CYS A 81 16.20 -7.76 -7.54
N LYS A 82 15.74 -9.00 -7.33
CA LYS A 82 16.65 -10.14 -7.11
C LYS A 82 17.59 -10.42 -8.28
N LEU A 83 17.13 -10.19 -9.52
CA LEU A 83 17.92 -10.43 -10.72
C LEU A 83 18.90 -9.30 -11.04
N THR A 84 18.60 -8.06 -10.63
CA THR A 84 19.38 -6.88 -11.03
C THR A 84 20.12 -6.21 -9.88
N LEU A 85 19.81 -6.54 -8.62
CA LEU A 85 20.47 -6.00 -7.44
C LEU A 85 21.90 -6.51 -7.40
N HIS A 86 22.84 -5.57 -7.40
CA HIS A 86 24.26 -5.83 -7.24
C HIS A 86 24.83 -4.81 -6.27
N GLN A 87 25.90 -5.20 -5.58
CA GLN A 87 26.65 -4.28 -4.75
C GLN A 87 27.27 -3.18 -5.62
N VAL A 88 27.17 -1.94 -5.15
CA VAL A 88 27.80 -0.78 -5.77
C VAL A 88 28.59 -0.02 -4.73
N GLU A 89 29.65 0.67 -5.15
CA GLU A 89 30.31 1.65 -4.29
C GLU A 89 29.41 2.89 -4.16
N PRO A 90 29.13 3.36 -2.93
CA PRO A 90 28.33 4.57 -2.73
C PRO A 90 28.98 5.77 -3.41
N LEU A 91 28.18 6.54 -4.14
CA LEU A 91 28.61 7.80 -4.72
C LEU A 91 28.97 8.78 -3.59
N ARG A 92 30.22 9.27 -3.59
CA ARG A 92 30.72 10.27 -2.62
C ARG A 92 30.42 11.70 -3.05
N GLU A 93 30.09 11.89 -4.31
CA GLU A 93 29.80 13.16 -4.94
C GLU A 93 28.56 13.02 -5.81
N VAL A 94 27.90 14.14 -6.11
CA VAL A 94 26.74 14.14 -7.02
C VAL A 94 27.22 13.83 -8.43
N GLU A 95 26.57 12.87 -9.10
CA GLU A 95 26.89 12.52 -10.48
C GLU A 95 26.85 13.76 -11.39
N PRO A 96 27.89 13.97 -12.23
CA PRO A 96 27.87 15.01 -13.26
C PRO A 96 26.62 14.87 -14.13
N GLY A 97 25.86 15.95 -14.28
CA GLY A 97 24.64 15.95 -15.08
C GLY A 97 23.44 15.24 -14.43
N ARG A 98 23.49 14.90 -13.12
CA ARG A 98 22.31 14.38 -12.39
C ARG A 98 21.14 15.33 -12.57
N GLN A 99 20.13 14.87 -13.31
CA GLN A 99 18.93 15.66 -13.56
C GLN A 99 18.28 16.03 -12.22
N ARG A 100 18.02 17.32 -12.04
CA ARG A 100 17.24 17.83 -10.91
C ARG A 100 15.89 18.28 -11.45
N LEU A 101 14.84 18.00 -10.68
CA LEU A 101 13.57 18.65 -10.92
C LEU A 101 13.76 20.14 -10.63
N VAL A 102 13.64 20.96 -11.68
CA VAL A 102 13.62 22.41 -11.57
C VAL A 102 12.15 22.81 -11.58
N PHE A 103 11.68 23.36 -10.47
CA PHE A 103 10.35 23.91 -10.37
C PHE A 103 10.45 25.40 -10.71
N ASP A 104 9.65 25.88 -11.67
CA ASP A 104 9.52 27.31 -11.93
C ASP A 104 8.57 27.98 -10.93
N GLU A 105 8.56 29.31 -10.88
CA GLU A 105 7.64 30.08 -10.03
C GLU A 105 6.15 29.88 -10.40
N ASN A 106 5.87 29.29 -11.57
CA ASN A 106 4.52 29.01 -12.04
C ASN A 106 4.02 27.61 -11.63
N LEU A 107 4.85 26.80 -10.94
CA LEU A 107 4.45 25.48 -10.47
C LEU A 107 3.40 25.61 -9.37
N ARG A 108 2.14 25.48 -9.75
CA ARG A 108 1.02 25.36 -8.82
C ARG A 108 0.93 23.90 -8.37
N PRO A 109 1.04 23.59 -7.07
CA PRO A 109 0.71 22.27 -6.56
C PRO A 109 -0.71 21.89 -7.03
N LYS A 110 -0.94 20.61 -7.36
CA LYS A 110 -2.31 20.14 -7.58
C LYS A 110 -3.13 20.44 -6.31
N GLN A 111 -4.15 21.27 -6.45
CA GLN A 111 -5.18 21.48 -5.43
C GLN A 111 -6.00 20.20 -5.26
#